data_AF-A0A6B3HJ30-F1
#
_entry.id   AF-A0A6B3HJ30-F1
#
_cell.length_a   1.000
_cell.length_b   1.000
_cell.length_c   1.000
_cell.angle_alpha   90.00
_cell.angle_beta   90.00
_cell.angle_gamma   90.00
#
_symmetry.space_group_name_H-M   'P 1'
#
loop_
_entity.id
_entity.type
_entity.pdbx_description
1 polymer ?
#
loop_
_entity_poly.entity_id
_entity_poly.type
_entity_poly.pdbx_seq_one_letter_code
_entity_poly.pdbx_strand_id
1 'polypeptide(L)'
;FPGETEEDFDQTMHAVREARFANAFTFQYSKRPGTPAADMDGQIPKEVVQERYMRLSALQEQISWDENKKQVGRTLDVMVAEGEGRKDGATHRLSGRAPD
;
A
#
# COMPACT_ATOMS: atom_id res chain seq x y z
N PHE A 1 10.46 11.86 1.18
CA PHE A 1 10.04 13.27 1.14
C PHE A 1 11.27 14.16 1.30
N PRO A 2 11.32 15.41 0.79
CA PRO A 2 12.47 16.28 1.02
C PRO A 2 12.83 16.39 2.52
N GLY A 3 14.07 16.11 2.87
CA GLY A 3 14.59 16.12 4.25
C GLY A 3 14.41 14.81 5.04
N GLU A 4 13.73 13.80 4.50
CA GLU A 4 13.48 12.53 5.20
C GLU A 4 14.78 11.73 5.44
N THR A 5 15.12 11.54 6.70
CA THR A 5 16.30 10.76 7.13
C THR A 5 16.01 9.25 7.13
N GLU A 6 17.04 8.43 7.36
CA GLU A 6 16.82 6.98 7.54
C GLU A 6 16.03 6.68 8.81
N GLU A 7 16.24 7.47 9.87
CA GLU A 7 15.49 7.34 11.12
C GLU A 7 14.00 7.63 10.92
N ASP A 8 13.66 8.69 10.17
CA ASP A 8 12.26 8.99 9.82
C ASP A 8 11.60 7.86 9.00
N PHE A 9 12.36 7.28 8.07
CA PHE A 9 11.90 6.14 7.29
C PHE A 9 11.68 4.90 8.17
N ASP A 10 12.59 4.61 9.08
CA ASP A 10 12.46 3.49 10.02
C ASP A 10 11.26 3.66 10.95
N GLN A 11 10.95 4.90 11.39
CA GLN A 11 9.71 5.18 12.12
C GLN A 11 8.46 4.93 11.27
N THR A 12 8.50 5.25 9.98
CA THR A 12 7.41 4.92 9.04
C THR A 12 7.23 3.40 8.93
N MET A 13 8.33 2.65 8.80
CA MET A 13 8.32 1.19 8.76
C MET A 13 7.79 0.59 10.07
N HIS A 14 8.13 1.17 11.22
CA HIS A 14 7.58 0.78 12.51
C HIS A 14 6.07 1.00 12.57
N ALA A 15 5.59 2.19 12.22
CA ALA A 15 4.16 2.52 12.21
C ALA A 15 3.35 1.56 11.33
N VAL A 16 3.85 1.22 10.14
CA VAL A 16 3.20 0.27 9.22
C VAL A 16 3.15 -1.14 9.80
N ARG A 17 4.23 -1.58 10.47
CA ARG A 17 4.28 -2.88 11.13
C ARG A 17 3.26 -2.99 12.27
N GLU A 18 3.12 -1.94 13.07
CA GLU A 18 2.19 -1.89 14.20
C GLU A 18 0.74 -1.79 13.73
N ALA A 19 0.45 -0.93 12.76
CA ALA A 19 -0.90 -0.72 12.26
C ALA A 19 -1.47 -1.92 11.50
N ARG A 20 -0.60 -2.73 10.86
CA ARG A 20 -0.97 -3.93 10.11
C ARG A 20 -2.09 -3.72 9.08
N PHE A 21 -2.01 -2.65 8.28
CA PHE A 21 -3.01 -2.34 7.28
C PHE A 21 -3.27 -3.55 6.35
N ALA A 22 -4.54 -3.94 6.17
CA ALA A 22 -4.91 -5.02 5.24
C ALA A 22 -4.59 -4.65 3.77
N ASN A 23 -4.57 -3.35 3.47
CA ASN A 23 -4.10 -2.77 2.22
C ASN A 23 -3.63 -1.33 2.48
N ALA A 24 -2.61 -0.87 1.77
CA ALA A 24 -2.16 0.52 1.82
C ALA A 24 -1.72 0.99 0.43
N PHE A 25 -2.03 2.25 0.11
CA PHE A 25 -1.55 2.92 -1.10
C PHE A 25 -0.30 3.72 -0.78
N THR A 26 0.81 3.39 -1.44
CA THR A 26 2.12 4.03 -1.23
C THR A 26 2.60 4.68 -2.52
N PHE A 27 3.13 5.90 -2.42
CA PHE A 27 3.61 6.67 -3.57
C PHE A 27 5.00 7.23 -3.30
N GLN A 28 5.86 7.20 -4.30
CA GLN A 28 7.12 7.95 -4.28
C GLN A 28 6.82 9.44 -4.43
N TYR A 29 7.49 10.28 -3.63
CA TYR A 29 7.43 11.72 -3.84
C TYR A 29 7.95 12.06 -5.24
N SER A 30 7.17 12.87 -5.97
CA SER A 30 7.53 13.37 -7.29
C SER A 30 7.45 14.89 -7.25
N LYS A 31 8.58 15.54 -7.54
CA LYS A 31 8.71 16.99 -7.52
C LYS A 31 7.75 17.61 -8.55
N ARG A 32 6.86 18.49 -8.10
CA ARG A 32 5.91 19.22 -8.95
C ARG A 32 6.14 20.73 -8.84
N PRO A 33 6.35 21.44 -9.97
CA PRO A 33 6.53 22.89 -9.96
C PRO A 33 5.41 23.61 -9.21
N GLY A 34 5.77 24.64 -8.43
CA GLY A 34 4.81 25.46 -7.67
C GLY A 34 4.34 24.88 -6.34
N THR A 35 4.90 23.74 -5.89
CA THR A 35 4.65 23.21 -4.55
C THR A 35 5.77 23.61 -3.59
N PRO A 36 5.49 23.94 -2.30
CA PRO A 36 6.55 24.26 -1.34
C PRO A 36 7.61 23.16 -1.24
N ALA A 37 7.19 21.89 -1.27
CA ALA A 37 8.10 20.74 -1.23
C ALA A 37 9.05 20.67 -2.43
N ALA A 38 8.69 21.25 -3.58
CA ALA A 38 9.58 21.27 -4.74
C ALA A 38 10.81 22.15 -4.50
N ASP A 39 10.66 23.21 -3.71
CA ASP A 39 11.72 24.19 -3.44
C ASP A 39 12.40 23.95 -2.09
N MET A 40 11.96 22.97 -1.32
CA MET A 40 12.62 22.55 -0.08
C MET A 40 14.02 21.99 -0.35
N ASP A 41 14.96 22.36 0.52
CA ASP A 41 16.26 21.69 0.62
C ASP A 41 16.12 20.24 1.07
N GLY A 42 17.20 19.46 0.94
CA GLY A 42 17.21 18.05 1.34
C GLY A 42 16.42 17.14 0.39
N GLN A 43 16.29 17.53 -0.88
CA GLN A 43 15.81 16.59 -1.92
C GLN A 43 16.67 15.33 -1.88
N ILE A 44 16.01 14.17 -1.91
CA ILE A 44 16.66 12.87 -1.74
C ILE A 44 16.99 12.30 -3.12
N PRO A 45 18.16 11.65 -3.31
CA PRO A 45 18.48 10.94 -4.54
C PRO A 45 17.40 9.92 -4.90
N LYS A 46 17.11 9.80 -6.20
CA LYS A 46 16.04 8.92 -6.70
C LYS A 46 16.28 7.46 -6.30
N GLU A 47 17.52 7.04 -6.24
CA GLU A 47 17.93 5.68 -5.89
C GLU A 47 17.55 5.35 -4.44
N VAL A 48 17.73 6.30 -3.51
CA VAL A 48 17.32 6.15 -2.11
C VAL A 48 15.80 6.12 -2.00
N VAL A 49 15.08 7.00 -2.72
CA VAL A 49 13.61 6.99 -2.76
C VAL A 49 13.09 5.64 -3.28
N GLN A 50 13.71 5.09 -4.32
CA GLN A 50 13.34 3.80 -4.90
C GLN A 50 13.62 2.66 -3.94
N GLU A 51 14.78 2.64 -3.29
CA GLU A 51 15.17 1.60 -2.31
C GLU A 51 14.19 1.56 -1.13
N ARG A 52 13.89 2.71 -0.54
CA ARG A 52 12.91 2.84 0.55
C ARG A 52 11.51 2.42 0.13
N TYR A 53 11.07 2.84 -1.05
CA TYR A 53 9.79 2.42 -1.60
C TYR A 53 9.69 0.89 -1.73
N MET A 54 10.75 0.24 -2.23
CA MET A 54 10.77 -1.22 -2.37
C MET A 54 10.73 -1.92 -1.00
N ARG A 55 11.47 -1.43 0.00
CA ARG A 55 11.42 -1.95 1.38
C ARG A 55 10.03 -1.84 1.99
N LEU A 56 9.42 -0.66 1.89
CA LEU A 56 8.07 -0.43 2.40
C LEU A 56 7.03 -1.30 1.68
N SER A 57 7.11 -1.38 0.36
CA SER A 57 6.20 -2.20 -0.45
C SER A 57 6.30 -3.68 -0.07
N ALA A 58 7.51 -4.21 0.12
CA ALA A 58 7.70 -5.59 0.52
C ALA A 58 7.11 -5.90 1.90
N LEU A 59 7.31 -5.00 2.87
CA LEU A 59 6.71 -5.12 4.20
C LEU A 59 5.17 -5.11 4.12
N GLN A 60 4.61 -4.14 3.40
CA GLN A 60 3.15 -4.05 3.25
C GLN A 60 2.58 -5.27 2.53
N GLU A 61 3.24 -5.79 1.50
CA GLU A 61 2.82 -7.01 0.80
C GLU A 61 2.78 -8.22 1.75
N GLN A 62 3.80 -8.38 2.60
CA GLN A 62 3.82 -9.42 3.62
C GLN A 62 2.67 -9.27 4.61
N ILE A 63 2.43 -8.05 5.13
CA ILE A 63 1.34 -7.76 6.06
C ILE A 63 -0.01 -8.07 5.40
N SER A 64 -0.26 -7.57 4.18
CA SER A 64 -1.47 -7.83 3.43
C SER A 64 -1.70 -9.33 3.24
N TRP A 65 -0.65 -10.09 2.90
CA TRP A 65 -0.73 -11.54 2.76
C TRP A 65 -1.10 -12.23 4.08
N ASP A 66 -0.48 -11.82 5.18
CA ASP A 66 -0.77 -12.36 6.51
C ASP A 66 -2.19 -12.03 6.98
N GLU A 67 -2.68 -10.81 6.75
CA GLU A 67 -4.06 -10.43 7.07
C GLU A 67 -5.08 -11.18 6.21
N ASN A 68 -4.80 -11.34 4.90
CA ASN A 68 -5.68 -12.09 4.00
C ASN A 68 -5.76 -13.58 4.39
N LYS A 69 -4.66 -14.19 4.84
CA LYS A 69 -4.66 -15.58 5.31
C LYS A 69 -5.56 -15.80 6.52
N LYS A 70 -5.75 -14.80 7.38
CA LYS A 70 -6.70 -14.90 8.51
C LYS A 70 -8.16 -15.02 8.06
N GLN A 71 -8.46 -14.66 6.81
CA GLN A 71 -9.81 -14.79 6.26
C GLN A 71 -10.13 -16.20 5.77
N VAL A 72 -9.12 -17.06 5.58
CA VAL A 72 -9.32 -18.44 5.09
C VAL A 72 -10.17 -19.24 6.09
N GLY A 73 -11.21 -19.90 5.57
CA GLY A 73 -12.12 -20.73 6.37
C GLY A 73 -13.24 -19.95 7.08
N ARG A 74 -13.27 -18.62 6.96
CA ARG A 74 -14.37 -17.80 7.48
C ARG A 74 -15.53 -17.75 6.49
N THR A 75 -16.74 -17.77 7.03
CA THR A 75 -17.95 -17.37 6.29
C THR A 75 -18.10 -15.86 6.44
N LEU A 76 -18.23 -15.15 5.31
CA LEU A 76 -18.38 -13.70 5.27
C LEU A 76 -19.62 -13.35 4.45
N ASP A 77 -20.34 -12.32 4.89
CA ASP A 77 -21.36 -11.70 4.05
C ASP A 77 -20.67 -10.93 2.93
N VAL A 78 -21.15 -11.08 1.71
CA VAL A 78 -20.55 -10.48 0.52
C VAL A 78 -21.62 -9.74 -0.27
N MET A 79 -21.40 -8.46 -0.54
CA MET A 79 -22.18 -7.73 -1.52
C MET A 79 -21.74 -8.17 -2.92
N VAL A 80 -22.66 -8.81 -3.64
CA VAL A 80 -22.44 -9.27 -5.01
C VAL A 80 -22.77 -8.13 -5.98
N ALA A 81 -21.86 -7.86 -6.90
CA ALA A 81 -22.11 -6.96 -8.03
C ALA A 81 -22.04 -7.76 -9.33
N GLU A 82 -23.15 -7.80 -10.08
CA GLU A 82 -23.21 -8.55 -11.32
C GLU A 82 -22.39 -7.86 -12.42
N GLY A 83 -21.41 -8.58 -12.99
CA GLY A 83 -20.67 -8.13 -14.18
C GLY A 83 -19.54 -7.11 -13.92
N GLU A 84 -19.25 -6.76 -12.66
CA GLU A 84 -18.18 -5.82 -12.31
C GLU A 84 -16.81 -6.49 -12.11
N GLY A 85 -16.77 -7.80 -11.87
CA GLY A 85 -15.52 -8.48 -11.66
C GLY A 85 -14.75 -8.64 -12.96
N ARG A 86 -13.52 -8.13 -12.97
CA ARG A 86 -12.62 -8.10 -14.12
C ARG A 86 -12.37 -9.48 -14.78
N LYS A 87 -12.71 -10.58 -14.10
CA LYS A 87 -12.56 -11.97 -14.57
C LYS A 87 -13.86 -12.80 -14.51
N ASP A 88 -15.01 -12.18 -14.30
CA ASP A 88 -16.27 -12.90 -14.07
C ASP A 88 -16.65 -13.76 -15.28
N GLY A 89 -16.51 -13.22 -16.50
CA GLY A 89 -16.82 -13.96 -17.74
C GLY A 89 -15.90 -15.17 -18.00
N ALA A 90 -14.68 -15.17 -17.49
CA ALA A 90 -13.72 -16.27 -17.69
C ALA A 90 -13.75 -17.32 -16.58
N THR A 91 -14.14 -16.91 -15.37
CA THR A 91 -14.08 -17.79 -14.18
C THR A 91 -15.45 -18.27 -13.73
N HIS A 92 -16.53 -17.64 -14.22
CA HIS A 92 -17.91 -17.83 -13.74
C HIS A 92 -18.03 -17.68 -12.21
N ARG A 93 -17.08 -16.99 -11.58
CA ARG A 93 -17.10 -16.70 -10.15
C ARG A 93 -17.84 -15.38 -9.96
N LEU A 94 -18.71 -15.36 -8.95
CA LEU A 94 -19.26 -14.10 -8.46
C LEU A 94 -18.17 -13.38 -7.66
N SER A 95 -17.87 -12.16 -8.06
CA SER A 95 -16.98 -11.25 -7.33
C SER A 95 -17.82 -10.32 -6.46
N GLY A 96 -17.31 -9.94 -5.29
CA GLY A 96 -18.03 -9.06 -4.38
C GLY A 96 -17.15 -8.50 -3.28
N ARG A 97 -17.67 -7.53 -2.55
CA ARG A 97 -16.98 -6.92 -1.40
C ARG A 97 -17.66 -7.35 -0.10
N ALA A 98 -16.87 -7.86 0.84
CA ALA A 98 -17.33 -8.07 2.21
C ALA A 98 -17.30 -6.73 2.98
N PRO A 99 -18.10 -6.58 4.05
CA PRO A 99 -17.96 -5.47 4.99
C PRO A 99 -16.56 -5.43 5.60
N ASP A 100 -16.07 -4.22 5.87
CA ASP A 100 -14.76 -3.93 6.46
C ASP A 100 -14.56 -4.54 7.86
#